data_AF-A0A6G0S5H6-F1
#
_entry.id   AF-A0A6G0S5H6-F1
#
_cell.length_a   1.000
_cell.length_b   1.000
_cell.length_c   1.000
_cell.angle_alpha   90.00
_cell.angle_beta   90.00
_cell.angle_gamma   90.00
#
_symmetry.space_group_name_H-M   'P 1'
#
loop_
_entity.id
_entity.type
_entity.pdbx_description
1 polymer ?
#
loop_
_entity_poly.entity_id
_entity_poly.type
_entity_poly.pdbx_seq_one_letter_code
_entity_poly.pdbx_strand_id
1 'polypeptide(L)' 'MVKRFFAIKDFIDTSDDELAELMRTRHEENKLRALGDDLREFKSASKKLQGDEGVTLLDVRDIFDALIERPPPSRST' A
#
# COMPACT_ATOMS: atom_id res chain seq x y z
N MET A 1 5.84 -0.20 -7.91
CA MET A 1 6.57 1.05 -7.61
C MET A 1 6.99 1.15 -6.15
N VAL A 2 6.09 1.08 -5.15
CA VAL A 2 6.44 1.21 -3.72
C VAL A 2 7.55 0.26 -3.25
N LYS A 3 7.46 -1.04 -3.58
CA LYS A 3 8.51 -2.02 -3.25
C LYS A 3 9.88 -1.67 -3.85
N ARG A 4 9.90 -1.10 -5.06
CA ARG A 4 11.15 -0.72 -5.74
C ARG A 4 11.79 0.47 -5.04
N PHE A 5 10.99 1.47 -4.64
CA PHE A 5 11.50 2.61 -3.85
C PHE A 5 12.26 2.14 -2.61
N PHE A 6 11.66 1.27 -1.79
CA PHE A 6 12.34 0.76 -0.59
C PHE A 6 13.55 -0.14 -0.88
N ALA A 7 13.58 -0.81 -2.04
CA ALA A 7 14.72 -1.64 -2.42
C ALA A 7 15.91 -0.82 -2.92
N ILE A 8 15.69 0.37 -3.49
CA ILE A 8 16.76 1.20 -4.06
C ILE A 8 17.18 2.34 -3.12
N LYS A 9 16.33 2.74 -2.16
CA LYS A 9 16.55 3.91 -1.31
C LYS A 9 17.91 3.89 -0.60
N ASP A 10 18.31 2.73 -0.08
CA ASP A 10 19.57 2.58 0.66
C ASP A 10 20.81 2.67 -0.24
N PHE A 11 20.63 2.69 -1.56
CA PHE A 11 21.69 2.85 -2.56
C PHE A 11 21.74 4.28 -3.14
N ILE A 12 20.84 5.18 -2.72
CA ILE A 12 20.85 6.57 -3.16
C ILE A 12 21.93 7.31 -2.36
N ASP A 13 22.85 7.96 -3.07
CA ASP A 13 23.86 8.81 -2.46
C ASP A 13 23.21 10.09 -1.93
N THR A 14 23.01 10.17 -0.61
CA THR A 14 22.44 11.34 0.03
C THR A 14 23.47 12.43 0.36
N SER A 15 24.73 12.27 -0.08
CA SER A 15 25.73 13.35 -0.03
C SER A 15 25.63 14.30 -1.23
N ASP A 16 24.94 13.89 -2.29
CA ASP A 16 24.50 14.74 -3.38
C ASP A 16 23.23 15.50 -2.94
N ASP A 17 23.33 16.82 -2.85
CA ASP A 17 22.23 17.69 -2.39
C ASP A 17 20.99 17.58 -3.29
N GLU A 18 21.15 17.40 -4.61
CA GLU A 18 20.03 17.25 -5.54
C GLU A 18 19.26 15.94 -5.28
N LEU A 19 19.99 14.86 -4.96
CA LEU A 19 19.40 13.57 -4.62
C LEU A 19 18.81 13.57 -3.20
N ALA A 20 19.45 14.26 -2.26
CA ALA A 20 18.96 14.39 -0.89
C ALA A 20 17.60 15.10 -0.82
N GLU A 21 17.38 16.13 -1.64
CA GLU A 21 16.08 16.82 -1.74
C GLU A 21 14.95 15.91 -2.26
N LEU A 22 15.28 14.88 -3.05
CA LEU A 22 14.31 13.91 -3.57
C LEU A 22 13.94 12.81 -2.56
N MET A 23 14.66 12.74 -1.44
CA MET A 23 14.40 11.74 -0.42
C MET A 23 13.11 12.05 0.33
N ARG A 24 12.25 11.04 0.41
CA ARG A 24 11.00 11.15 1.18
C ARG A 24 11.30 11.26 2.66
N THR A 25 10.54 12.10 3.34
CA THR A 25 10.54 12.18 4.79
C THR A 25 10.06 10.87 5.42
N ARG A 26 10.44 10.62 6.68
CA ARG A 26 9.96 9.46 7.44
C ARG A 26 8.42 9.36 7.45
N HIS A 27 7.74 10.50 7.51
CA HIS A 27 6.27 10.56 7.46
C HIS A 27 5.71 10.10 6.11
N GLU A 28 6.30 10.55 5.01
CA GLU A 28 5.92 10.14 3.66
C GLU A 28 6.22 8.67 3.40
N GLU A 29 7.29 8.13 3.98
CA GLU A 29 7.61 6.71 3.93
C GLU A 29 6.59 5.86 4.69
N ASN A 30 6.15 6.30 5.87
CA ASN A 30 5.10 5.62 6.61
C ASN A 30 3.79 5.58 5.80
N LYS A 31 3.42 6.71 5.17
CA LYS A 31 2.26 6.75 4.25
C LYS A 31 2.43 5.81 3.07
N LEU A 32 3.63 5.73 2.48
CA LEU A 32 3.91 4.79 1.39
C LEU A 32 3.79 3.33 1.82
N ARG A 33 4.26 2.97 3.02
CA ARG A 33 4.13 1.61 3.55
C ARG A 33 2.67 1.24 3.73
N ALA A 34 1.89 2.13 4.36
CA ALA A 34 0.46 1.92 4.54
C ALA A 34 -0.28 1.76 3.20
N LEU A 35 -0.01 2.64 2.24
CA LEU A 35 -0.55 2.52 0.88
C LEU A 35 -0.15 1.18 0.22
N GLY A 36 1.07 0.70 0.46
CA GLY A 36 1.54 -0.59 -0.01
C GLY A 36 0.74 -1.76 0.57
N ASP A 37 0.37 -1.68 1.85
CA ASP A 37 -0.48 -2.67 2.51
C ASP A 37 -1.92 -2.62 1.99
N ASP A 38 -2.49 -1.44 1.82
CA ASP A 38 -3.84 -1.23 1.25
C ASP A 38 -3.93 -1.83 -0.16
N LEU A 39 -2.95 -1.54 -1.02
CA LEU A 39 -2.89 -2.10 -2.37
C LEU A 39 -2.71 -3.62 -2.39
N ARG A 40 -2.03 -4.19 -1.38
CA ARG A 40 -1.89 -5.65 -1.26
C ARG A 40 -3.22 -6.30 -0.92
N GLU A 41 -3.97 -5.73 0.02
CA GLU A 41 -5.30 -6.20 0.41
C GLU A 41 -6.29 -6.06 -0.74
N PHE A 42 -6.32 -4.89 -1.39
CA PHE A 42 -7.15 -4.67 -2.57
C PHE A 42 -6.86 -5.68 -3.68
N LYS A 43 -5.57 -5.96 -3.96
CA LYS A 43 -5.18 -7.00 -4.92
C LYS A 43 -5.66 -8.38 -4.48
N SER A 44 -5.60 -8.71 -3.19
CA SER A 44 -6.08 -9.99 -2.68
C SER A 44 -7.59 -10.13 -2.83
N ALA A 45 -8.35 -9.09 -2.51
CA ALA A 45 -9.80 -9.04 -2.70
C ALA A 45 -10.16 -9.18 -4.18
N SER A 46 -9.50 -8.42 -5.07
CA SER A 46 -9.70 -8.52 -6.51
C SER A 46 -9.44 -9.93 -7.04
N LYS A 47 -8.40 -10.62 -6.56
CA LYS A 47 -8.13 -12.02 -6.92
C LYS A 47 -9.21 -12.97 -6.42
N LYS A 48 -9.73 -12.80 -5.21
CA LYS A 48 -10.84 -13.62 -4.67
C LYS A 48 -12.09 -13.46 -5.54
N LEU A 49 -12.40 -12.22 -5.93
CA LEU A 49 -13.56 -11.91 -6.77
C LEU A 49 -13.43 -12.40 -8.23
N GLN A 50 -12.20 -12.53 -8.73
CA GLN A 50 -11.92 -13.07 -10.06
C GLN A 50 -11.78 -14.60 -10.10
N GLY A 51 -11.90 -15.29 -8.96
CA GLY A 51 -11.90 -16.75 -8.89
C GLY A 51 -13.17 -17.34 -9.48
N ASP A 52 -13.05 -18.47 -10.19
CA ASP A 52 -14.01 -18.88 -11.22
C ASP A 52 -15.27 -19.60 -10.69
N GLU A 53 -15.37 -20.00 -9.41
CA GLU A 53 -16.57 -20.70 -8.93
C GLU A 53 -16.95 -20.34 -7.47
N GLY A 54 -18.22 -20.01 -7.27
CA GLY A 54 -18.86 -20.00 -5.95
C GLY A 54 -18.91 -18.68 -5.19
N VAL A 55 -18.40 -17.57 -5.74
CA VAL A 55 -18.51 -16.24 -5.10
C VAL A 55 -19.96 -15.75 -5.19
N THR A 56 -20.64 -15.68 -4.06
CA THR A 56 -22.00 -15.15 -3.96
C THR A 56 -21.99 -13.62 -3.83
N LEU A 57 -23.12 -12.97 -4.08
CA LEU A 57 -23.25 -11.52 -3.83
C LEU A 57 -23.04 -11.16 -2.34
N LEU A 58 -23.31 -12.09 -1.43
CA LEU A 58 -23.00 -11.93 -0.01
C LEU A 58 -21.48 -11.87 0.21
N ASP A 59 -20.73 -12.80 -0.40
CA ASP A 59 -19.26 -12.80 -0.34
C ASP A 59 -18.66 -11.51 -0.93
N VAL A 60 -19.22 -11.01 -2.04
CA VAL A 60 -18.80 -9.72 -2.63
C VAL A 60 -18.98 -8.58 -1.63
N ARG A 61 -20.15 -8.53 -0.97
CA ARG A 61 -20.44 -7.50 0.03
C ARG A 61 -19.47 -7.60 1.21
N ASP A 62 -19.30 -8.79 1.78
CA ASP A 62 -18.42 -9.00 2.93
C ASP A 62 -16.96 -8.61 2.60
N ILE A 63 -16.50 -8.90 1.38
CA ILE A 63 -15.17 -8.52 0.91
C ILE A 63 -15.04 -6.99 0.82
N PHE A 64 -16.07 -6.27 0.35
CA PHE A 64 -16.03 -4.81 0.27
C PHE A 64 -16.19 -4.14 1.63
N ASP A 65 -17.09 -4.63 2.48
CA ASP A 65 -17.28 -4.11 3.84
C ASP A 65 -15.96 -4.23 4.62
N ALA A 66 -15.26 -5.37 4.53
CA ALA A 66 -13.95 -5.55 5.15
C ALA A 66 -12.86 -4.59 4.64
N LEU A 67 -12.92 -4.15 3.38
CA LEU A 67 -11.99 -3.16 2.82
C LEU A 67 -12.34 -1.72 3.25
N ILE A 68 -13.63 -1.42 3.43
CA ILE A 68 -14.13 -0.07 3.76
C ILE A 68 -14.05 0.21 5.25
N GLU A 69 -14.35 -0.78 6.10
CA GLU A 69 -14.30 -0.65 7.56
C GLU A 69 -12.87 -0.48 8.09
N ARG A 70 -11.85 -0.67 7.25
CA ARG A 70 -10.46 -0.52 7.64
C ARG A 70 -10.18 0.94 8.01
N PRO A 71 -9.71 1.23 9.24
CA PRO A 71 -9.41 2.59 9.66
C PRO A 71 -8.38 3.21 8.72
N PRO A 72 -8.49 4.52 8.40
CA PRO A 72 -7.45 5.19 7.63
C PRO A 72 -6.11 5.02 8.36
N PRO A 73 -4.99 4.92 7.62
CA PRO A 73 -3.69 4.72 8.24
C PRO A 73 -3.45 5.83 9.26
N SER A 74 -3.22 5.41 10.51
CA SER A 74 -3.09 6.29 11.66
C SER A 74 -2.18 7.45 11.29
N ARG A 75 -2.65 8.70 11.48
CA ARG A 75 -1.81 9.88 11.40
C ARG A 75 -0.67 9.69 12.38
N SER A 76 0.51 9.31 11.89
CA SER A 76 1.74 9.36 12.67
C SER A 76 2.01 10.83 12.99
N THR A 77 1.62 11.22 14.20
CA THR A 77 2.03 12.45 14.89
C THR A 77 3.50 12.39 15.23
#